data_AF-A0A7S1S470-F1
#
_entry.id   AF-A0A7S1S470-F1
#
_cell.length_a   1.000
_cell.length_b   1.000
_cell.length_c   1.000
_cell.angle_alpha   90.00
_cell.angle_beta   90.00
_cell.angle_gamma   90.00
#
_symmetry.space_group_name_H-M   'P 1'
#
loop_
_entity.id
_entity.type
_entity.pdbx_description
1 polymer ?
#
loop_
_entity_poly.entity_id
_entity_poly.type
_entity_poly.pdbx_seq_one_letter_code
_entity_poly.pdbx_strand_id
1 'polypeptide(L)'
;GLLPELKLLYLSPLGWLETADLDRAELRLHGVAVKHTGLGREKLRRLRKQHRSVFAWTVDSERDLLSMVSLGVDGIITNRPELAVELMSGRRASVAAEQQASQRW
;
A
#
# COMPACT_ATOMS: atom_id res chain seq x y z
N GLY A 1 6.20 -25.68 16.77
CA GLY A 1 6.65 -25.73 15.38
C GLY A 1 7.53 -24.52 15.13
N LEU A 2 8.70 -24.70 14.51
CA LEU A 2 9.78 -23.71 14.42
C LEU A 2 9.54 -22.52 13.47
N LEU A 3 8.36 -22.42 12.86
CA LEU A 3 7.96 -21.25 12.08
C LEU A 3 6.55 -20.83 12.51
N PRO A 4 6.33 -19.58 12.98
CA PRO A 4 4.98 -19.02 13.07
C PRO A 4 4.31 -19.05 11.68
N GLU A 5 3.00 -18.81 11.59
CA GLU A 5 2.30 -18.75 10.30
C GLU A 5 2.97 -17.75 9.35
N LEU A 6 3.85 -18.24 8.47
CA LEU A 6 4.58 -17.42 7.51
C LEU A 6 3.57 -16.81 6.52
N LYS A 7 3.52 -15.49 6.49
CA LYS A 7 2.67 -14.73 5.56
C LYS A 7 3.45 -14.43 4.30
N LEU A 8 3.03 -15.01 3.18
CA LEU A 8 3.66 -14.80 1.87
C LEU A 8 2.93 -13.70 1.08
N LEU A 9 3.68 -12.76 0.52
CA LEU A 9 3.19 -11.77 -0.43
C LEU A 9 3.76 -12.06 -1.81
N TYR A 10 2.90 -12.14 -2.84
CA TYR A 10 3.35 -12.24 -4.22
C TYR A 10 3.62 -10.85 -4.79
N LEU A 11 4.88 -10.58 -5.19
CA LEU A 11 5.27 -9.34 -5.86
C LEU A 11 5.00 -9.47 -7.37
N SER A 12 3.90 -8.89 -7.85
CA SER A 12 3.50 -8.98 -9.26
C SER A 12 4.26 -7.93 -10.09
N PRO A 13 5.13 -8.32 -11.04
CA PRO A 13 6.05 -7.40 -11.71
C PRO A 13 5.38 -6.46 -12.73
N LEU A 14 4.21 -6.79 -13.30
CA LEU A 14 3.49 -5.95 -14.29
C LEU A 14 1.98 -6.26 -14.32
N GLY A 15 1.15 -5.23 -14.58
CA GLY A 15 -0.31 -5.20 -14.35
C GLY A 15 -1.21 -6.16 -15.17
N TRP A 16 -0.64 -7.10 -15.92
CA TRP A 16 -1.38 -8.16 -16.62
C TRP A 16 -1.47 -9.44 -15.77
N LEU A 17 -0.64 -9.57 -14.73
CA LEU A 17 -0.55 -10.77 -13.90
C LEU A 17 -1.18 -10.59 -12.52
N GLU A 18 -2.37 -10.01 -12.47
CA GLU A 18 -3.04 -9.71 -11.19
C GLU A 18 -3.98 -10.80 -10.74
N THR A 19 -4.22 -11.77 -11.61
CA THR A 19 -5.06 -12.93 -11.37
C THR A 19 -4.58 -14.13 -12.19
N ALA A 20 -3.31 -14.19 -12.61
CA ALA A 20 -2.83 -15.42 -13.26
C ALA A 20 -2.82 -16.50 -12.19
N ASP A 21 -3.93 -17.25 -12.17
CA ASP A 21 -4.27 -18.42 -11.38
C ASP A 21 -3.27 -18.71 -10.24
N LEU A 22 -3.17 -17.78 -9.29
CA LEU A 22 -2.30 -17.96 -8.11
C LEU A 22 -2.85 -19.09 -7.24
N ASP A 23 -4.11 -19.49 -7.48
CA ASP A 23 -4.74 -20.69 -6.93
C ASP A 23 -4.08 -21.99 -7.45
N ARG A 24 -3.39 -21.96 -8.61
CA ARG A 24 -2.55 -23.10 -9.08
C ARG A 24 -1.20 -23.17 -8.41
N ALA A 25 -0.73 -22.07 -7.82
CA ALA A 25 0.46 -22.16 -6.98
C ALA A 25 0.04 -22.91 -5.71
N GLU A 26 0.74 -23.98 -5.34
CA GLU A 26 0.53 -24.72 -4.08
C GLU A 26 0.88 -23.87 -2.83
N LEU A 27 0.96 -22.55 -2.98
CA LEU A 27 1.37 -21.58 -1.98
C LEU A 27 0.15 -20.85 -1.42
N ARG A 28 -0.02 -20.95 -0.09
CA ARG A 28 -1.04 -20.18 0.63
C ARG A 28 -0.62 -18.72 0.76
N LEU A 29 -0.89 -17.91 -0.26
CA LEU A 29 -0.57 -16.49 -0.24
C LEU A 29 -1.43 -15.74 0.80
N HIS A 30 -0.79 -14.85 1.56
CA HIS A 30 -1.48 -13.90 2.42
C HIS A 30 -2.01 -12.72 1.60
N GLY A 31 -1.26 -12.29 0.59
CA GLY A 31 -1.58 -11.09 -0.17
C GLY A 31 -0.77 -10.95 -1.44
N VAL A 32 -0.99 -9.82 -2.12
CA VAL A 32 -0.26 -9.44 -3.34
C VAL A 32 0.28 -8.03 -3.18
N ALA A 33 1.44 -7.78 -3.78
CA ALA A 33 2.01 -6.46 -3.97
C ALA A 33 1.97 -6.12 -5.46
N VAL A 34 1.31 -5.03 -5.82
CA VAL A 34 1.11 -4.60 -7.22
C VAL A 34 1.63 -3.18 -7.46
N LYS A 35 1.90 -2.85 -8.73
CA LYS A 35 2.41 -1.53 -9.09
C LYS A 35 1.36 -0.43 -8.83
N HIS A 36 1.72 0.58 -8.05
CA HIS A 36 0.78 1.63 -7.61
C HIS A 36 0.14 2.41 -8.75
N THR A 37 0.84 2.63 -9.86
CA THR A 37 0.35 3.38 -11.03
C THR A 37 -0.86 2.71 -11.68
N GLY A 38 -1.01 1.39 -11.50
CA GLY A 38 -2.17 0.66 -11.98
C GLY A 38 -3.27 0.51 -10.92
N LEU A 39 -3.06 0.94 -9.67
CA LEU A 39 -3.94 0.61 -8.54
C LEU A 39 -5.00 1.68 -8.31
N GLY A 40 -6.26 1.30 -8.49
CA GLY A 40 -7.43 2.13 -8.20
C GLY A 40 -8.50 1.37 -7.40
N ARG A 41 -9.60 2.04 -7.04
CA ARG A 41 -10.63 1.50 -6.12
C ARG A 41 -11.22 0.17 -6.58
N GLU A 42 -11.59 0.07 -7.85
CA GLU A 42 -12.17 -1.14 -8.42
C GLU A 42 -11.20 -2.33 -8.36
N LYS A 43 -9.96 -2.06 -8.73
CA LYS A 43 -8.90 -3.05 -8.77
C LYS A 43 -8.51 -3.54 -7.38
N LEU A 44 -8.39 -2.61 -6.41
CA LEU A 44 -8.19 -2.93 -5.01
C LEU A 44 -9.32 -3.83 -4.48
N ARG A 45 -10.59 -3.49 -4.80
CA ARG A 45 -11.75 -4.30 -4.43
C ARG A 45 -11.69 -5.71 -5.02
N ARG A 46 -11.28 -5.86 -6.28
CA ARG A 46 -11.11 -7.17 -6.93
C ARG A 46 -10.03 -8.00 -6.26
N LEU A 47 -8.84 -7.43 -6.05
CA LEU A 47 -7.72 -8.11 -5.42
C LEU A 47 -8.05 -8.54 -3.98
N ARG A 48 -8.76 -7.70 -3.21
CA ARG A 48 -9.23 -8.05 -1.85
C ARG A 48 -10.27 -9.18 -1.80
N LYS A 49 -11.00 -9.43 -2.89
CA LYS A 49 -11.90 -10.60 -2.95
C LYS A 49 -11.11 -11.91 -3.10
N GLN A 50 -9.91 -11.85 -3.66
CA GLN A 50 -9.08 -13.02 -3.97
C GLN A 50 -7.98 -13.23 -2.92
N HIS A 51 -7.55 -12.16 -2.25
CA HIS A 51 -6.42 -12.16 -1.33
C HIS A 51 -6.76 -11.41 -0.04
N ARG A 52 -6.08 -11.73 1.07
CA ARG A 52 -6.38 -11.10 2.37
C ARG A 52 -5.82 -9.67 2.47
N SER A 53 -4.70 -9.40 1.80
CA SER A 53 -4.02 -8.11 1.87
C SER A 53 -3.48 -7.65 0.50
N VAL A 54 -3.50 -6.35 0.24
CA VAL A 54 -3.03 -5.71 -0.99
C VAL A 54 -2.02 -4.60 -0.67
N PHE A 55 -0.82 -4.73 -1.23
CA PHE A 55 0.29 -3.80 -1.05
C PHE A 55 0.57 -3.07 -2.36
N ALA A 56 1.09 -1.84 -2.27
CA ALA A 56 1.50 -1.04 -3.42
C ALA A 56 3.03 -0.94 -3.49
N TRP A 57 3.62 -1.12 -4.67
CA TRP A 57 5.06 -0.94 -4.91
C TRP A 57 5.35 -0.14 -6.20
N THR A 58 6.55 0.40 -6.40
CA THR A 58 7.29 1.15 -5.37
C THR A 58 6.75 2.58 -5.37
N VAL A 59 6.42 3.15 -4.21
CA VAL A 59 5.72 4.45 -4.12
C VAL A 59 6.65 5.48 -3.48
N ASP A 60 7.21 6.38 -4.29
CA ASP A 60 8.27 7.30 -3.81
C ASP A 60 7.87 8.78 -3.82
N SER A 61 6.76 9.13 -4.51
CA SER A 61 6.28 10.52 -4.53
C SER A 61 5.31 10.77 -3.37
N GLU A 62 5.36 11.97 -2.78
CA GLU A 62 4.43 12.38 -1.70
C GLU A 62 2.97 12.30 -2.16
N ARG A 63 2.70 12.73 -3.41
CA ARG A 63 1.37 12.64 -4.02
C ARG A 63 0.87 11.20 -4.09
N ASP A 64 1.71 10.27 -4.55
CA ASP A 64 1.30 8.87 -4.71
C ASP A 64 1.21 8.16 -3.35
N LEU A 65 2.07 8.51 -2.39
CA LEU A 65 1.95 8.05 -1.00
C LEU A 65 0.60 8.44 -0.41
N LEU A 66 0.23 9.73 -0.48
CA LEU A 66 -1.08 10.21 -0.02
C LEU A 66 -2.24 9.53 -0.77
N SER A 67 -2.09 9.33 -2.08
CA SER A 67 -3.07 8.62 -2.90
C SER A 67 -3.27 7.19 -2.43
N MET A 68 -2.18 6.44 -2.19
CA MET A 68 -2.25 5.04 -1.73
C MET A 68 -2.77 4.91 -0.30
N VAL A 69 -2.39 5.83 0.60
CA VAL A 69 -2.96 5.92 1.95
C VAL A 69 -4.47 6.17 1.87
N SER A 70 -4.90 7.15 1.06
CA SER A 70 -6.32 7.49 0.89
C SER A 70 -7.12 6.40 0.19
N LEU A 71 -6.48 5.65 -0.71
CA LEU A 71 -7.07 4.48 -1.36
C LEU A 71 -7.28 3.33 -0.38
N GLY A 72 -6.51 3.30 0.72
CA GLY A 72 -6.62 2.35 1.81
C GLY A 72 -5.98 1.01 1.49
N VAL A 73 -4.80 0.99 0.87
CA VAL A 73 -3.99 -0.22 0.71
C VAL A 73 -3.49 -0.73 2.08
N ASP A 74 -3.21 -2.02 2.19
CA ASP A 74 -2.81 -2.65 3.45
C ASP A 74 -1.32 -2.43 3.76
N GLY A 75 -0.53 -2.00 2.77
CA GLY A 75 0.85 -1.58 2.96
C GLY A 75 1.46 -0.93 1.73
N ILE A 76 2.56 -0.20 1.95
CA ILE A 76 3.30 0.51 0.91
C ILE A 76 4.77 0.07 0.96
N ILE A 77 5.31 -0.28 -0.20
CA ILE A 77 6.74 -0.52 -0.41
C ILE A 77 7.31 0.76 -1.04
N THR A 78 8.31 1.37 -0.39
CA THR A 78 8.86 2.68 -0.75
C THR A 78 10.36 2.74 -0.50
N ASN A 79 11.07 3.55 -1.28
CA ASN A 79 12.45 3.94 -1.02
C ASN A 79 12.54 5.14 -0.05
N ARG A 80 11.40 5.68 0.40
CA ARG A 80 11.31 6.86 1.28
C ARG A 80 10.46 6.57 2.53
N PRO A 81 10.86 5.60 3.38
CA PRO A 81 10.05 5.18 4.52
C PRO A 81 9.79 6.31 5.54
N GLU A 82 10.73 7.25 5.72
CA GLU A 82 10.57 8.38 6.63
C GLU A 82 9.42 9.29 6.18
N LEU A 83 9.37 9.61 4.88
CA LEU A 83 8.29 10.40 4.28
C LEU A 83 6.94 9.68 4.42
N ALA A 84 6.90 8.36 4.16
CA ALA A 84 5.68 7.59 4.30
C ALA A 84 5.15 7.62 5.75
N VAL A 85 6.01 7.43 6.75
CA VAL A 85 5.63 7.50 8.17
C VAL A 85 5.15 8.90 8.57
N GLU A 86 5.82 9.95 8.09
CA GLU A 86 5.42 11.34 8.34
C GLU A 86 4.00 11.63 7.82
N LEU A 87 3.70 11.20 6.59
CA LEU A 87 2.39 11.38 5.97
C LEU A 87 1.31 10.52 6.63
N MET A 88 1.60 9.26 6.97
CA MET A 88 0.66 8.35 7.63
C MET A 88 0.31 8.77 9.07
N SER A 89 1.24 9.41 9.78
CA SER A 89 1.00 9.91 11.14
C SER A 89 0.25 11.24 11.17
N GLY A 90 -0.08 11.84 10.01
CA GLY A 90 -0.75 13.15 9.95
C GLY A 90 0.10 14.31 10.50
N ARG A 91 1.41 14.09 10.68
CA ARG A 91 2.32 15.01 11.37
C ARG A 91 2.52 16.32 10.61
N ARG A 92 2.50 16.28 9.27
CA ARG A 92 2.54 17.50 8.44
C ARG A 92 1.26 18.32 8.48
N ALA A 93 0.11 17.65 8.46
CA ALA A 93 -1.18 18.33 8.49
C ALA A 93 -1.38 19.08 9.82
N SER A 94 -0.95 18.48 10.94
CA SER A 94 -0.97 19.13 12.26
C SER A 94 -0.06 20.35 12.34
N VAL A 95 1.21 20.22 11.90
CA VAL A 95 2.17 21.35 11.89
C VAL A 95 1.69 22.52 11.02
N ALA A 96 1.12 22.24 9.83
CA ALA A 96 0.61 23.29 8.95
C ALA A 96 -0.61 24.02 9.55
N ALA A 97 -1.52 23.29 10.19
CA ALA A 97 -2.68 23.87 10.86
C ALA A 97 -2.28 24.76 12.04
N GLU A 98 -1.28 24.36 12.85
CA GLU A 98 -0.74 25.14 13.96
C GLU A 98 -0.07 26.44 13.51
N GLN A 99 0.69 26.40 12.41
CA GLN A 99 1.32 27.60 11.83
C GLN A 99 0.29 28.60 11.30
N GLN A 100 -0.76 28.12 10.63
CA GLN A 100 -1.86 28.97 10.13
C GLN A 100 -2.70 29.57 11.26
N ALA A 101 -2.91 28.81 12.35
CA ALA A 101 -3.55 29.34 13.55
C ALA A 101 -2.69 30.43 14.20
N SER A 102 -1.36 30.25 14.27
CA SER A 102 -0.43 31.21 14.88
C SER A 102 -0.26 32.50 14.08
N GLN A 103 -0.43 32.46 12.75
CA GLN A 103 -0.38 33.64 11.87
C GLN A 103 -1.68 34.46 11.85
N ARG A 104 -2.74 33.96 12.49
CA ARG A 104 -4.05 34.61 12.58
C ARG A 104 -4.24 35.47 13.84
N TRP A 105 -3.26 35.46 14.76
CA TRP A 105 -3.26 36.23 15.99
C TRP A 105 -2.16 37.28 15.99
#